data_AF-A0A2S6AYQ6-F1
#
_entry.id   AF-A0A2S6AYQ6-F1
#
_cell.length_a   1.000
_cell.length_b   1.000
_cell.length_c   1.000
_cell.angle_alpha   90.00
_cell.angle_beta   90.00
_cell.angle_gamma   90.00
#
_symmetry.space_group_name_H-M   'P 1'
#
loop_
_entity.id
_entity.type
_entity.pdbx_description
1 polymer ?
#
loop_
_entity_poly.entity_id
_entity_poly.type
_entity_poly.pdbx_seq_one_letter_code
_entity_poly.pdbx_strand_id
1 'polypeptide(L)' 'KVKEFETAFAAAQGVRHAVATSNCTTALHLALVVAGIGPGDDVVVPSLSFIATANAVTYVGARPVFCDVNPATGNV' A
#
# COMPACT_ATOMS: atom_id res chain seq x y z
N LYS A 1 -3.16 -22.23 -10.46
CA LYS A 1 -2.35 -21.05 -10.90
C LYS A 1 -2.30 -19.92 -9.87
N VAL A 2 -3.39 -19.20 -9.53
CA VAL A 2 -3.31 -18.05 -8.58
C VAL A 2 -2.78 -18.47 -7.19
N LYS A 3 -3.37 -19.51 -6.59
CA LYS A 3 -2.95 -20.04 -5.28
C LYS A 3 -1.49 -20.52 -5.25
N GLU A 4 -1.01 -21.11 -6.34
CA GLU A 4 0.39 -21.53 -6.48
C GLU A 4 1.33 -20.32 -6.51
N PHE A 5 0.96 -19.28 -7.27
CA PHE A 5 1.71 -18.03 -7.31
C PHE A 5 1.76 -17.36 -5.93
N GLU A 6 0.62 -17.25 -5.23
CA GLU A 6 0.56 -16.71 -3.88
C GLU A 6 1.45 -17.50 -2.91
N THR A 7 1.42 -18.83 -2.99
CA THR A 7 2.24 -19.70 -2.12
C THR A 7 3.73 -19.50 -2.41
N ALA A 8 4.13 -19.49 -3.68
CA ALA A 8 5.51 -19.27 -4.10
C ALA A 8 6.01 -17.86 -3.74
N PHE A 9 5.16 -16.84 -3.93
CA PHE A 9 5.49 -15.46 -3.59
C PHE A 9 5.62 -15.25 -2.09
N ALA A 10 4.71 -15.82 -1.28
CA ALA A 10 4.79 -15.76 0.18
C ALA A 10 6.09 -16.40 0.69
N ALA A 11 6.47 -17.56 0.13
CA ALA A 11 7.72 -18.22 0.43
C ALA A 11 8.94 -17.36 0.03
N ALA A 12 8.94 -16.77 -1.16
CA ALA A 12 10.03 -15.92 -1.64
C ALA A 12 10.20 -14.62 -0.82
N GLN A 13 9.12 -14.08 -0.27
CA GLN A 13 9.14 -12.89 0.59
C GLN A 13 9.33 -13.21 2.08
N GLY A 14 9.36 -14.49 2.47
CA GLY A 14 9.49 -14.89 3.87
C GLY A 14 8.28 -14.53 4.74
N VAL A 15 7.08 -14.47 4.17
CA VAL A 15 5.84 -14.11 4.87
C VAL A 15 4.86 -15.29 4.93
N ARG A 16 3.94 -15.26 5.90
CA ARG A 16 2.95 -16.34 6.07
C ARG A 16 1.89 -16.39 4.96
N HIS A 17 1.53 -15.24 4.42
CA HIS A 17 0.45 -15.10 3.44
C HIS A 17 0.81 -14.08 2.36
N ALA A 18 0.38 -14.35 1.13
CA ALA A 18 0.37 -13.39 0.03
C ALA A 18 -1.00 -13.46 -0.65
N VAL A 19 -1.48 -12.32 -1.15
CA VAL A 19 -2.76 -12.20 -1.86
C VAL A 19 -2.51 -11.53 -3.20
N ALA A 20 -2.84 -12.24 -4.28
CA ALA A 20 -2.74 -11.69 -5.62
C ALA A 20 -3.92 -10.75 -5.90
N THR A 21 -3.62 -9.55 -6.38
CA THR A 21 -4.62 -8.55 -6.75
C THR A 21 -4.47 -8.16 -8.22
N SER A 22 -5.40 -7.36 -8.74
CA SER A 22 -5.37 -6.95 -10.14
C SER A 22 -4.25 -5.97 -10.48
N ASN A 23 -3.74 -5.21 -9.50
CA ASN A 23 -2.58 -4.32 -9.60
C ASN A 23 -2.18 -3.77 -8.21
N CYS A 24 -1.07 -3.03 -8.14
CA CYS A 24 -0.58 -2.47 -6.88
C CYS A 24 -1.52 -1.44 -6.25
N THR A 25 -2.30 -0.69 -7.04
CA THR A 25 -3.28 0.28 -6.51
C THR A 25 -4.40 -0.44 -5.77
N THR A 26 -4.92 -1.54 -6.32
CA THR A 26 -5.94 -2.36 -5.64
C THR A 26 -5.36 -3.11 -4.45
N ALA A 27 -4.08 -3.49 -4.49
CA ALA A 27 -3.36 -4.04 -3.34
C ALA A 27 -3.29 -3.05 -2.17
N LEU A 28 -2.86 -1.81 -2.42
CA LEU A 28 -2.78 -0.76 -1.40
C LEU A 28 -4.15 -0.42 -0.83
N HIS A 29 -5.16 -0.26 -1.69
CA HIS A 29 -6.53 0.00 -1.27
C HIS A 29 -7.06 -1.13 -0.37
N LEU A 30 -6.93 -2.39 -0.79
CA LEU A 30 -7.36 -3.55 0.01
C LEU A 30 -6.63 -3.61 1.36
N ALA A 31 -5.32 -3.33 1.37
CA ALA A 31 -4.54 -3.33 2.61
C ALA A 31 -5.07 -2.30 3.61
N LEU A 32 -5.42 -1.09 3.17
CA LEU A 32 -5.99 -0.05 4.02
C LEU A 32 -7.39 -0.43 4.55
N VAL A 33 -8.25 -1.01 3.70
CA VAL A 33 -9.57 -1.52 4.11
C VAL A 33 -9.42 -2.60 5.20
N VAL A 34 -8.52 -3.56 5.01
CA VAL A 34 -8.26 -4.63 5.98
C VAL A 34 -7.64 -4.10 7.29
N ALA A 35 -6.83 -3.04 7.19
CA ALA A 35 -6.28 -2.35 8.36
C ALA A 35 -7.33 -1.50 9.12
N GLY A 36 -8.55 -1.36 8.59
CA GLY A 36 -9.63 -0.60 9.22
C GLY A 36 -9.50 0.91 9.07
N ILE A 37 -8.70 1.39 8.12
CA ILE A 37 -8.51 2.82 7.87
C ILE A 37 -9.72 3.40 7.15
N GLY A 38 -10.16 4.58 7.57
CA GLY A 38 -11.33 5.24 7.01
C GLY A 38 -11.42 6.75 7.25
N PRO A 39 -12.61 7.33 7.12
CA PRO A 39 -12.82 8.76 7.34
C PRO A 39 -12.40 9.21 8.74
N GLY A 40 -11.64 10.30 8.79
CA GLY A 40 -11.10 10.86 10.04
C GLY A 40 -9.69 10.39 10.37
N ASP A 41 -9.19 9.34 9.70
CA ASP A 41 -7.81 8.89 9.87
C ASP A 41 -6.82 9.68 9.02
N ASP A 42 -5.62 9.85 9.57
CA ASP A 42 -4.46 10.39 8.87
C ASP A 42 -3.51 9.26 8.47
N VAL A 43 -3.08 9.25 7.20
CA VAL A 43 -2.08 8.30 6.69
C VAL A 43 -0.89 9.07 6.15
N VAL A 44 0.28 8.88 6.77
CA VAL A 44 1.52 9.51 6.33
C VAL A 44 2.02 8.83 5.05
N VAL A 45 2.29 9.62 4.02
CA VAL A 45 2.81 9.16 2.73
C VAL A 45 3.92 10.07 2.23
N PRO A 46 4.94 9.56 1.52
CA PRO A 46 5.97 10.41 0.91
C PRO A 46 5.35 11.40 -0.09
N SER A 47 5.82 12.64 -0.07
CA SER A 47 5.52 13.66 -1.09
C SER A 47 6.07 13.28 -2.46
N LEU A 48 7.15 12.48 -2.48
CA LEU A 48 7.77 11.93 -3.69
C LEU A 48 7.44 10.44 -3.86
N SER A 49 6.32 10.13 -4.52
CA SER A 49 5.94 8.76 -4.91
C SER A 49 5.02 8.78 -6.14
N PHE A 50 4.71 7.61 -6.70
CA PHE A 50 3.64 7.48 -7.68
C PHE A 50 2.28 7.75 -7.01
N ILE A 51 1.38 8.43 -7.75
CA ILE A 51 0.11 8.95 -7.21
C ILE A 51 -0.79 7.88 -6.59
N ALA A 52 -0.65 6.61 -6.99
CA ALA A 52 -1.40 5.49 -6.42
C ALA A 52 -1.26 5.39 -4.89
N THR A 53 -0.12 5.77 -4.31
CA THR A 53 0.10 5.75 -2.86
C THR A 53 -0.89 6.67 -2.13
N ALA A 54 -1.00 7.93 -2.58
CA ALA A 54 -1.94 8.89 -2.00
C ALA A 54 -3.40 8.56 -2.38
N ASN A 55 -3.65 8.11 -3.61
CA ASN A 55 -4.99 7.75 -4.05
C ASN A 55 -5.59 6.58 -3.25
N ALA A 56 -4.79 5.57 -2.87
CA ALA A 56 -5.28 4.48 -2.05
C ALA A 56 -5.85 4.97 -0.70
N VAL A 57 -5.21 5.98 -0.10
CA VAL A 57 -5.68 6.65 1.13
C VAL A 57 -6.99 7.39 0.90
N THR A 58 -7.10 8.14 -0.21
CA THR A 58 -8.33 8.89 -0.49
C THR A 58 -9.50 7.98 -0.85
N TYR A 59 -9.25 6.80 -1.45
CA TYR A 59 -10.30 5.82 -1.77
C TYR A 59 -11.01 5.26 -0.53
N VAL A 60 -10.31 5.15 0.60
CA VAL A 60 -10.94 4.75 1.88
C VAL A 60 -11.54 5.93 2.66
N GLY A 61 -11.46 7.16 2.11
CA GLY A 61 -11.97 8.37 2.75
C GLY A 61 -11.05 8.98 3.82
N ALA A 62 -9.85 8.42 4.00
CA ALA A 62 -8.84 8.95 4.91
C ALA A 62 -8.09 10.15 4.29
N ARG A 63 -7.35 10.88 5.13
CA ARG A 63 -6.55 12.04 4.70
C ARG A 63 -5.08 11.66 4.52
N PRO A 64 -4.50 11.80 3.31
CA PRO A 64 -3.07 11.66 3.13
C PRO A 64 -2.33 12.86 3.74
N VAL A 65 -1.34 12.59 4.57
CA VAL A 65 -0.44 13.58 5.16
C VAL A 65 0.93 13.41 4.54
N PHE A 66 1.38 14.39 3.77
CA PHE A 66 2.65 14.29 3.07
C PHE A 66 3.84 14.51 4.00
N CYS A 67 4.80 13.58 3.99
CA CYS A 67 6.12 13.75 4.59
C CYS A 67 7.18 14.02 3.51
N ASP A 68 8.23 14.74 3.90
CA ASP A 68 9.38 14.98 3.03
C ASP A 68 10.24 13.71 2.88
N VAL A 69 11.11 13.71 1.88
CA VAL A 69 11.99 12.58 1.58
C VAL A 69 13.45 12.97 1.69
N ASN A 70 14.30 12.00 2.02
CA ASN A 70 15.74 12.17 1.97
C ASN A 70 16.18 12.45 0.52
N PRO A 71 16.83 13.59 0.22
CA PRO A 71 17.17 13.97 -1.15
C PRO A 71 18.21 13.05 -1.80
N ALA A 72 19.00 12.31 -1.01
CA ALA A 72 19.99 11.37 -1.53
C ALA A 72 19.37 10.02 -1.95
N THR A 73 18.25 9.62 -1.32
CA THR A 73 17.65 8.28 -1.52
C THR A 73 16.25 8.32 -2.13
N GLY A 74 15.56 9.46 -2.05
CA GLY A 74 14.16 9.62 -2.45
C GLY A 74 13.14 8.93 -1.53
N ASN A 75 13.58 8.40 -0.39
CA ASN A 75 12.73 7.68 0.57
C ASN A 75 12.38 8.54 1.79
N VAL A 76 11.29 8.18 2.48
CA VAL A 76 10.98 8.66 3.85
C VAL A 76 12.06 8.22 4.81
#